data_AF-T1AK37-F1
#
_entry.id   AF-T1AK37-F1
#
_cell.length_a   1.000
_cell.length_b   1.000
_cell.length_c   1.000
_cell.angle_alpha   90.00
_cell.angle_beta   90.00
_cell.angle_gamma   90.00
#
_symmetry.space_group_name_H-M   'P 1'
#
loop_
_entity.id
_entity.type
_entity.pdbx_description
1 polymer ?
#
loop_
_entity_poly.entity_id
_entity_poly.type
_entity_poly.pdbx_seq_one_letter_code
_entity_poly.pdbx_strand_id
1 'polypeptide(L)'
;AVRNVGVRLWLDPPQRRIYRDQLGNLPIRSPTGRIMRLSTVAQVRFVAGQSELTRNNLAQIVPVTARISGGHSLGAAITEVQRVLARPGLIPRGVYYSLGGQYKQEQAAVHGM
;
A
#
# COMPACT_ATOMS: atom_id res chain seq x y z
N ALA A 1 2.31 -30.99 -28.23
CA ALA A 1 1.54 -29.86 -27.67
C ALA A 1 2.49 -28.70 -27.39
N VAL A 2 2.15 -27.47 -27.79
CA VAL A 2 2.97 -26.28 -27.55
C VAL A 2 2.63 -25.71 -26.18
N ARG A 3 3.65 -25.35 -25.38
CA ARG A 3 3.48 -24.78 -24.03
C ARG A 3 4.18 -23.43 -23.97
N ASN A 4 3.46 -22.41 -23.52
CA ASN A 4 4.04 -21.10 -23.25
C ASN A 4 4.92 -21.17 -22.01
N VAL A 5 6.15 -20.68 -22.14
CA VAL A 5 7.12 -20.57 -21.03
C VAL A 5 7.53 -19.11 -20.91
N GLY A 6 7.41 -18.55 -19.72
CA GLY A 6 7.91 -17.22 -19.42
C GLY A 6 9.43 -17.24 -19.28
N VAL A 7 10.14 -16.51 -20.15
CA VAL A 7 11.59 -16.31 -20.05
C VAL A 7 11.85 -14.95 -19.41
N ARG A 8 12.69 -14.93 -18.36
CA ARG A 8 13.15 -13.69 -17.72
C ARG A 8 14.67 -13.64 -17.76
N LEU A 9 15.22 -12.50 -18.17
CA LEU A 9 16.65 -12.22 -18.11
C LEU A 9 16.92 -11.39 -16.86
N TRP A 10 17.88 -11.84 -16.07
CA TRP A 10 18.39 -11.12 -14.91
C TRP A 10 19.90 -11.00 -15.08
N LEU A 11 20.49 -9.93 -14.56
CA LEU A 11 21.94 -9.90 -14.39
C LEU A 11 22.32 -11.00 -13.40
N ASP A 12 23.45 -11.67 -13.64
CA ASP A 12 24.00 -12.59 -12.66
C ASP A 12 24.14 -11.84 -11.33
N PRO A 13 23.61 -12.40 -10.22
CA PRO A 13 23.73 -11.76 -8.94
C PRO A 13 25.23 -11.65 -8.63
N PRO A 14 25.75 -10.46 -8.29
CA PRO A 14 27.13 -10.35 -7.88
C PRO A 14 27.40 -11.25 -6.68
N GLN A 15 28.63 -11.78 -6.59
CA GLN A 15 29.06 -12.63 -5.47
C GLN A 15 28.85 -11.97 -4.10
N ARG A 16 28.74 -10.64 -4.07
CA ARG A 16 28.41 -9.84 -2.89
C ARG A 16 27.06 -9.17 -3.09
N ARG A 17 26.21 -9.19 -2.06
CA ARG A 17 24.95 -8.43 -2.05
C ARG A 17 25.21 -6.96 -2.41
N ILE A 18 24.44 -6.45 -3.37
CA ILE A 18 24.39 -5.01 -3.64
C ILE A 18 23.50 -4.37 -2.59
N TYR A 19 24.08 -3.46 -1.82
CA TYR A 19 23.35 -2.63 -0.87
C TYR A 19 22.84 -1.35 -1.53
N ARG A 20 21.92 -0.68 -0.83
CA ARG A 20 21.19 0.49 -1.31
C ARG A 20 22.12 1.58 -1.87
N ASP A 21 23.19 1.87 -1.15
CA ASP A 21 24.24 2.83 -1.46
C ASP A 21 25.07 2.46 -2.70
N GLN A 22 25.07 1.18 -3.10
CA GLN A 22 25.85 0.68 -4.22
C GLN A 22 25.10 0.68 -5.55
N LEU A 23 23.77 0.88 -5.56
CA LEU A 23 22.96 0.89 -6.79
C LEU A 23 23.45 1.92 -7.82
N GLY A 24 23.96 3.07 -7.37
CA GLY A 24 24.49 4.10 -8.26
C GLY A 24 25.72 3.66 -9.07
N ASN A 25 26.40 2.58 -8.66
CA ASN A 25 27.58 2.04 -9.34
C ASN A 25 27.26 0.94 -10.36
N LEU A 26 25.98 0.58 -10.53
CA LEU A 26 25.58 -0.42 -11.50
C LEU A 26 26.03 -0.02 -12.92
N PRO A 27 26.74 -0.91 -13.65
CA PRO A 27 27.13 -0.65 -15.03
C PRO A 27 25.91 -0.74 -15.94
N ILE A 28 25.69 0.30 -16.73
CA ILE A 28 24.66 0.37 -17.76
C ILE A 28 25.31 0.62 -19.12
N ARG A 29 24.76 0.00 -20.16
CA ARG A 29 25.22 0.18 -21.54
C ARG A 29 24.36 1.24 -22.22
N SER A 30 25.00 2.28 -22.73
CA SER A 30 24.33 3.32 -23.52
C SER A 30 24.00 2.82 -24.94
N PRO A 31 23.09 3.49 -25.67
CA PRO A 31 22.78 3.15 -27.07
C PRO A 31 24.00 3.16 -27.99
N THR A 32 25.01 3.98 -27.68
CA THR A 32 26.28 4.05 -28.43
C THR A 32 27.26 2.94 -28.05
N GLY A 33 26.88 2.03 -27.15
CA GLY A 33 27.68 0.88 -26.73
C GLY A 33 28.63 1.13 -25.56
N ARG A 34 28.82 2.39 -25.14
CA ARG A 34 29.66 2.76 -23.98
C ARG A 34 29.05 2.29 -22.67
N ILE A 35 29.87 1.72 -21.79
CA ILE A 35 29.50 1.33 -20.43
C ILE A 35 29.75 2.50 -19.48
N MET A 36 28.79 2.80 -18.61
CA MET A 36 28.89 3.85 -17.58
C MET A 36 28.11 3.46 -16.33
N ARG A 37 28.33 4.17 -15.21
CA ARG A 37 27.59 3.95 -13.97
C ARG A 37 26.20 4.57 -14.05
N LEU A 38 25.19 3.93 -13.45
CA LEU A 38 23.81 4.46 -13.34
C LEU A 38 23.76 5.88 -12.78
N SER A 39 24.61 6.20 -11.80
CA SER A 39 24.74 7.54 -11.20
C SER A 39 25.11 8.66 -12.18
N THR A 40 25.63 8.33 -13.37
CA THR A 40 25.96 9.31 -14.42
C THR A 40 24.69 9.91 -15.05
N VAL A 41 23.55 9.21 -14.97
CA VAL A 41 22.31 9.58 -15.67
C VAL A 41 21.06 9.58 -14.76
N ALA A 42 21.17 9.09 -13.52
CA ALA A 42 20.06 9.01 -12.59
C ALA A 42 20.51 9.22 -11.15
N GLN A 43 19.64 9.82 -10.33
CA GLN A 43 19.82 9.90 -8.88
C GLN A 43 19.00 8.80 -8.20
N VAL A 44 19.65 8.00 -7.34
CA VAL A 44 18.98 6.98 -6.54
C VAL A 44 18.56 7.58 -5.19
N ARG A 45 17.27 7.53 -4.87
CA ARG A 45 16.73 7.95 -3.57
C ARG A 45 15.87 6.83 -3.00
N PHE A 46 16.11 6.48 -1.74
CA PHE A 46 15.26 5.54 -1.02
C PHE A 46 14.24 6.32 -0.22
N VAL A 47 12.98 6.11 -0.58
CA VAL A 47 11.84 6.67 0.14
C VAL A 47 11.14 5.55 0.90
N ALA A 48 10.65 5.85 2.09
CA ALA A 48 9.64 5.01 2.72
C ALA A 48 8.33 5.23 1.95
N GLY A 49 7.68 4.13 1.54
CA GLY A 49 6.42 4.18 0.82
C GLY A 49 5.53 3.01 1.22
N GLN A 50 4.25 3.09 0.85
CA GLN A 50 3.33 1.97 0.99
C GLN A 50 3.63 0.94 -0.10
N SER A 51 4.06 -0.25 0.31
CA SER A 51 4.32 -1.38 -0.61
C SER A 51 3.05 -1.88 -1.30
N GLU A 52 1.89 -1.60 -0.74
CA GLU A 52 0.59 -2.02 -1.23
C GLU A 52 -0.39 -0.85 -1.22
N LEU A 53 -1.18 -0.76 -2.29
CA LEU A 53 -2.28 0.20 -2.39
C LEU A 53 -3.60 -0.55 -2.24
N THR A 54 -4.26 -0.38 -1.10
CA THR A 54 -5.59 -0.94 -0.89
C THR A 54 -6.65 -0.07 -1.56
N ARG A 55 -7.54 -0.70 -2.32
CA ARG A 55 -8.66 -0.03 -2.99
C ARG A 55 -9.99 -0.67 -2.65
N ASN A 56 -11.01 0.15 -2.52
CA ASN A 56 -12.40 -0.28 -2.44
C ASN A 56 -13.25 0.61 -3.35
N ASN A 57 -14.07 -0.01 -4.22
CA ASN A 57 -14.86 0.67 -5.24
C ASN A 57 -14.05 1.71 -6.05
N LEU A 58 -12.89 1.28 -6.57
CA LEU A 58 -11.94 2.09 -7.33
C LEU A 58 -11.26 3.25 -6.58
N ALA A 59 -11.70 3.57 -5.36
CA ALA A 59 -11.07 4.56 -4.49
C ALA A 59 -9.93 3.93 -3.67
N GLN A 60 -8.80 4.63 -3.55
CA GLN A 60 -7.73 4.25 -2.62
C GLN A 60 -8.20 4.52 -1.19
N ILE A 61 -8.01 3.54 -0.31
CA ILE A 61 -8.45 3.62 1.09
C ILE A 61 -7.29 3.31 2.03
N VAL A 62 -7.39 3.82 3.26
CA VAL A 62 -6.56 3.40 4.39
C VAL A 62 -7.46 2.60 5.34
N PRO A 63 -7.36 1.26 5.38
CA PRO A 63 -8.18 0.47 6.27
C PRO A 63 -7.72 0.67 7.71
N VAL A 64 -8.58 1.26 8.54
CA VAL A 64 -8.40 1.32 9.99
C VAL A 64 -9.26 0.22 10.60
N THR A 65 -8.62 -0.82 11.12
CA THR A 65 -9.29 -1.98 11.71
C THR A 65 -8.96 -2.08 13.19
N ALA A 66 -9.93 -2.55 13.97
CA ALA A 66 -9.76 -2.83 15.39
C ALA A 66 -10.67 -3.98 15.77
N ARG A 67 -10.28 -4.71 16.82
CA ARG A 67 -11.15 -5.69 17.48
C ARG A 67 -11.63 -5.08 18.80
N ILE A 68 -12.93 -5.13 19.02
CA ILE A 68 -13.52 -4.70 20.29
C ILE A 68 -13.12 -5.70 21.38
N SER A 69 -12.71 -5.17 22.52
CA SER A 69 -12.27 -5.95 23.67
C SER A 69 -12.95 -5.41 24.94
N GLY A 70 -13.11 -6.28 25.95
CA GLY A 70 -13.64 -5.92 27.27
C GLY A 70 -15.11 -5.45 27.25
N GLY A 71 -16.08 -6.35 27.34
CA GLY A 71 -17.50 -6.06 27.66
C GLY A 71 -18.29 -5.10 26.75
N HIS A 72 -17.65 -4.37 25.84
CA HIS A 72 -18.30 -3.36 25.00
C HIS A 72 -19.01 -4.03 23.82
N SER A 73 -20.26 -3.62 23.59
CA SER A 73 -21.00 -4.03 22.40
C SER A 73 -20.50 -3.30 21.15
N LEU A 74 -20.77 -3.87 19.97
CA LEU A 74 -20.42 -3.27 18.69
C LEU A 74 -21.03 -1.88 18.49
N GLY A 75 -22.32 -1.72 18.82
CA GLY A 75 -23.02 -0.44 18.71
C GLY A 75 -22.43 0.65 19.61
N ALA A 76 -22.08 0.31 20.86
CA ALA A 76 -21.48 1.26 21.80
C ALA A 76 -20.09 1.73 21.33
N ALA A 77 -19.25 0.79 20.87
CA ALA A 77 -17.93 1.11 20.34
C ALA A 77 -18.02 1.99 19.09
N ILE A 78 -18.93 1.68 18.17
CA ILE A 78 -19.12 2.48 16.95
C ILE A 78 -19.63 3.89 17.27
N THR A 79 -20.49 4.04 18.27
CA THR A 79 -20.95 5.36 18.74
C THR A 79 -19.78 6.22 19.25
N GLU A 80 -18.85 5.62 20.00
CA GLU A 80 -17.62 6.31 20.43
C GLU A 80 -16.75 6.74 19.25
N VAL A 81 -16.54 5.83 18.30
CA VAL A 81 -15.77 6.10 17.08
C VAL A 81 -16.39 7.24 16.28
N GLN A 82 -17.71 7.25 16.09
CA GLN A 82 -18.42 8.33 15.40
C GLN A 82 -18.24 9.67 16.12
N ARG A 83 -18.27 9.70 17.45
CA ARG A 83 -18.04 10.92 18.23
C ARG A 83 -16.63 11.47 18.03
N VAL A 84 -15.63 10.59 17.98
CA VAL A 84 -14.24 10.98 17.68
C VAL A 84 -14.13 11.51 16.25
N LEU A 85 -14.74 10.82 15.27
CA LEU A 85 -14.74 11.21 13.86
C LEU A 85 -15.44 12.56 13.59
N ALA A 86 -16.43 12.92 14.41
CA ALA A 86 -17.11 14.21 14.32
C ALA A 86 -16.28 15.40 14.83
N ARG A 87 -15.11 15.16 15.44
CA ARG A 87 -14.25 16.24 15.95
C ARG A 87 -13.72 17.09 14.78
N PRO A 88 -13.87 18.43 14.83
CA PRO A 88 -13.39 19.31 13.78
C PRO A 88 -11.89 19.11 13.51
N GLY A 89 -11.52 19.04 12.23
CA GLY A 89 -10.13 18.92 11.80
C GLY A 89 -9.51 17.52 11.91
N LEU A 90 -10.23 16.51 12.44
CA LEU A 90 -9.70 15.15 12.47
C LEU A 90 -9.64 14.53 11.08
N ILE A 91 -10.69 14.71 10.28
CA ILE A 91 -10.74 14.28 8.88
C ILE A 91 -10.36 15.48 7.98
N PRO A 92 -9.26 15.38 7.21
CA PRO A 92 -8.86 16.44 6.29
C PRO A 92 -9.91 16.71 5.21
N ARG A 93 -9.90 17.93 4.65
CA ARG A 93 -10.74 18.26 3.50
C ARG A 93 -10.48 17.31 2.33
N GLY A 94 -11.54 16.89 1.64
CA GLY A 94 -11.46 15.97 0.51
C GLY A 94 -11.34 14.48 0.89
N VAL A 95 -11.31 14.16 2.18
CA VAL A 95 -11.34 12.78 2.69
C VAL A 95 -12.72 12.50 3.27
N TYR A 96 -13.26 11.32 2.97
CA TYR A 96 -14.45 10.79 3.63
C TYR A 96 -14.12 9.48 4.33
N TYR A 97 -14.96 9.08 5.27
CA TYR A 97 -14.86 7.78 5.93
C TYR A 97 -16.15 6.99 5.70
N SER A 98 -16.04 5.67 5.83
CA SER A 98 -17.18 4.76 5.85
C SER A 98 -16.94 3.69 6.89
N LEU A 99 -17.98 3.34 7.65
CA LEU A 99 -17.92 2.25 8.61
C LEU A 99 -18.27 0.93 7.91
N GLY A 100 -17.36 -0.03 7.96
CA GLY A 100 -17.49 -1.34 7.33
C GLY A 100 -17.45 -2.49 8.34
N GLY A 101 -17.17 -3.70 7.83
CA GLY A 101 -17.04 -4.90 8.65
C GLY A 101 -18.38 -5.38 9.24
N GLN A 102 -18.31 -6.01 10.42
CA GLN A 102 -19.46 -6.59 11.11
C GLN A 102 -20.60 -5.58 11.33
N TYR A 103 -20.26 -4.32 11.62
CA TYR A 103 -21.26 -3.27 11.82
C TYR A 103 -22.13 -3.05 10.60
N LYS A 104 -21.52 -3.01 9.41
CA LYS A 104 -22.25 -2.87 8.15
C LYS A 104 -23.12 -4.10 7.85
N GLN A 105 -22.66 -5.29 8.23
CA GLN A 105 -23.42 -6.54 8.06
C GLN A 105 -24.68 -6.55 8.94
N GLU A 106 -24.55 -6.18 10.22
CA GLU A 106 -25.68 -6.09 11.14
C GLU A 106 -26.72 -5.05 10.67
N GLN A 107 -26.26 -3.88 10.21
CA GLN A 107 -27.18 -2.86 9.66
C GLN A 107 -27.95 -3.37 8.44
N ALA A 108 -27.27 -4.02 7.50
CA ALA A 108 -27.91 -4.55 6.29
C ALA A 108 -28.95 -5.63 6.64
N ALA A 109 -28.69 -6.47 7.65
CA ALA A 109 -29.62 -7.49 8.12
C ALA A 109 -30.89 -6.87 8.73
N VAL A 110 -30.78 -5.76 9.46
CA VAL A 110 -31.92 -5.06 10.06
C VAL A 110 -32.82 -4.40 9.00
N HIS A 111 -32.23 -3.83 7.94
CA HIS A 111 -32.99 -3.15 6.88
C HIS A 111 -33.63 -4.10 5.86
N GLY A 112 -33.26 -5.39 5.87
CA GLY A 112 -33.79 -6.41 4.96
C GLY A 112 -35.01 -7.17 5.51
N MET A 113 -35.51 -6.80 6.69
CA MET A 113 -36.73 -7.36 7.30
C MET A 113 -37.94 -6.44 7.12
#